data_AF-A0A920IT30-F1
#
_entry.id   AF-A0A920IT30-F1
#
_cell.length_a   1.000
_cell.length_b   1.000
_cell.length_c   1.000
_cell.angle_alpha   90.00
_cell.angle_beta   90.00
_cell.angle_gamma   90.00
#
_symmetry.space_group_name_H-M   'P 1'
#
loop_
_entity.id
_entity.type
_entity.pdbx_description
1 polymer ?
#
loop_
_entity_poly.entity_id
_entity_poly.type
_entity_poly.pdbx_seq_one_letter_code
_entity_poly.pdbx_strand_id
1 'polypeptide(L)'
;MSLSDKLATLNYDRYQNWEGQRQLNSNAKQAMFVFQGDVYKGLEADTFNEEDIEFSQKHLRILSGLYGSLDLFDVVEPYRLEMGTKLLNPKGKNLYEFWGEKITDMIVNDISENGSDTLINLASEEYFKSLSNIRNKVSVISPVFKDYKTVNSKSSVFTQRKLEV
;
A
#
# COMPACT_ATOMS: atom_id res chain seq x y z
N MET A 1 2.11 -9.11 -16.08
CA MET A 1 0.94 -8.42 -15.47
C MET A 1 -0.24 -8.68 -16.39
N SER A 2 -1.38 -9.15 -15.89
CA SER A 2 -2.56 -9.43 -16.72
C SER A 2 -3.30 -8.12 -17.00
N LEU A 3 -2.84 -7.35 -17.98
CA LEU A 3 -3.38 -6.03 -18.35
C LEU A 3 -3.94 -6.05 -19.78
N SER A 4 -4.90 -5.17 -20.05
CA SER A 4 -5.27 -4.86 -21.43
C SER A 4 -4.14 -4.13 -22.15
N ASP A 5 -4.07 -4.24 -23.48
CA ASP A 5 -3.01 -3.62 -24.28
C ASP A 5 -2.91 -2.11 -24.02
N LYS A 6 -4.05 -1.41 -23.95
CA LYS A 6 -4.10 0.02 -23.64
C LYS A 6 -3.46 0.36 -22.29
N LEU A 7 -3.72 -0.45 -21.26
CA LEU A 7 -3.13 -0.26 -19.94
C LEU A 7 -1.65 -0.64 -19.91
N ALA A 8 -1.25 -1.65 -20.69
CA ALA A 8 0.14 -2.03 -20.85
C ALA A 8 0.96 -0.92 -21.52
N THR A 9 0.48 -0.34 -22.62
CA THR A 9 1.10 0.81 -23.29
C THR A 9 1.20 2.01 -22.35
N LEU A 10 0.12 2.35 -21.64
CA LEU A 10 0.15 3.46 -20.67
C LEU A 10 1.20 3.24 -19.58
N ASN A 11 1.32 2.03 -19.04
CA ASN A 11 2.31 1.73 -18.02
C ASN A 11 3.75 1.72 -18.57
N TYR A 12 3.92 1.25 -19.80
CA TYR A 12 5.20 1.32 -20.50
C TYR A 12 5.65 2.78 -20.67
N ASP A 13 4.76 3.66 -21.16
CA ASP A 13 5.06 5.08 -21.35
C ASP A 13 5.38 5.77 -20.02
N ARG A 14 4.69 5.42 -18.94
CA ARG A 14 5.00 5.91 -17.58
C ARG A 14 6.43 5.56 -17.17
N TYR A 15 6.88 4.33 -17.41
CA TYR A 15 8.24 3.94 -17.07
C TYR A 15 9.30 4.58 -17.97
N GLN A 16 9.00 4.81 -19.25
CA GLN A 16 9.93 5.50 -20.15
C GLN A 16 10.13 6.97 -19.76
N ASN A 17 9.10 7.60 -19.22
CA ASN A 17 9.12 9.00 -18.81
C ASN A 17 9.35 9.19 -17.30
N TRP A 18 9.70 8.15 -16.56
CA TRP A 18 9.87 8.23 -15.12
C TRP A 18 11.18 8.95 -14.78
N GLU A 19 11.09 9.99 -13.96
CA GLU A 19 12.25 10.83 -13.61
C GLU A 19 12.59 10.79 -12.12
N GLY A 20 11.75 10.15 -11.29
CA GLY A 20 11.94 10.11 -9.84
C GLY A 20 11.67 11.47 -9.19
N GLN A 21 10.62 12.13 -9.66
CA GLN A 21 10.22 13.46 -9.23
C GLN A 21 10.00 13.49 -7.71
N ARG A 22 10.59 14.51 -7.07
CA ARG A 22 10.45 14.76 -5.61
C ARG A 22 9.62 15.99 -5.30
N GLN A 23 9.15 16.69 -6.33
CA GLN A 23 8.37 17.91 -6.23
C GLN A 23 7.10 17.76 -7.05
N LEU A 24 6.03 18.40 -6.58
CA LEU A 24 4.76 18.41 -7.27
C LEU A 24 4.89 19.08 -8.64
N ASN A 25 4.34 18.45 -9.66
CA ASN A 25 4.26 18.99 -11.01
C ASN A 25 3.05 18.37 -11.74
N SER A 26 2.95 18.56 -13.06
CA SER A 26 1.84 17.99 -13.85
C SER A 26 1.78 16.45 -13.83
N ASN A 27 2.92 15.80 -13.60
CA ASN A 27 3.13 14.35 -13.69
C ASN A 27 3.39 13.70 -12.32
N ALA A 28 3.53 14.46 -11.24
CA ALA A 28 3.81 13.97 -9.90
C ALA A 28 2.90 14.64 -8.86
N LYS A 29 2.20 13.82 -8.07
CA LYS A 29 1.18 14.25 -7.09
C LYS A 29 1.41 13.56 -5.75
N GLN A 30 0.78 14.05 -4.68
CA GLN A 30 0.80 13.37 -3.40
C GLN A 30 0.22 11.95 -3.51
N ALA A 31 0.79 11.00 -2.77
CA ALA A 31 0.42 9.59 -2.77
C ALA A 31 -1.10 9.39 -2.59
N MET A 32 -1.72 10.16 -1.69
CA MET A 32 -3.17 10.14 -1.44
C MET A 32 -4.03 10.35 -2.70
N PHE A 33 -3.52 11.07 -3.71
CA PHE A 33 -4.25 11.33 -4.96
C PHE A 33 -3.88 10.36 -6.09
N VAL A 34 -2.72 9.70 -5.98
CA VAL A 34 -2.24 8.77 -7.01
C VAL A 34 -2.91 7.41 -6.90
N PHE A 35 -3.08 6.92 -5.68
CA PHE A 35 -3.71 5.63 -5.45
C PHE A 35 -5.23 5.73 -5.52
N GLN A 36 -5.83 4.83 -6.30
CA GLN A 36 -7.25 4.82 -6.60
C GLN A 36 -7.77 3.39 -6.38
N GLY A 37 -8.83 3.25 -5.59
CA GLY A 37 -9.41 1.96 -5.22
C GLY A 37 -10.41 2.10 -4.08
N ASP A 38 -11.17 1.05 -3.79
CA ASP A 38 -12.23 1.10 -2.78
C ASP A 38 -11.71 1.44 -1.37
N VAL A 39 -10.46 1.05 -1.07
CA VAL A 39 -9.75 1.42 0.16
C VAL A 39 -9.51 2.92 0.26
N TYR A 40 -8.93 3.51 -0.77
CA TYR A 40 -8.58 4.93 -0.79
C TYR A 40 -9.83 5.81 -0.85
N LYS A 41 -10.89 5.31 -1.50
CA LYS A 41 -12.22 5.93 -1.42
C LYS A 41 -12.79 5.90 -0.01
N GLY A 42 -12.63 4.79 0.72
CA GLY A 42 -13.07 4.69 2.11
C GLY A 42 -12.22 5.50 3.08
N LEU A 43 -10.99 5.85 2.71
CA LEU A 43 -10.12 6.73 3.50
C LEU A 43 -10.56 8.20 3.42
N GLU A 44 -11.18 8.63 2.31
CA GLU A 44 -11.68 10.00 2.09
C GLU A 44 -10.64 11.07 2.46
N ALA A 45 -9.37 10.82 2.08
CA ALA A 45 -8.24 11.64 2.51
C ALA A 45 -8.32 13.10 2.05
N ASP A 46 -9.09 13.39 1.00
CA ASP A 46 -9.40 14.73 0.52
C ASP A 46 -10.29 15.55 1.48
N THR A 47 -10.90 14.89 2.48
CA THR A 47 -11.72 15.54 3.52
C THR A 47 -10.98 15.80 4.83
N PHE A 48 -9.71 15.41 4.92
CA PHE A 48 -8.90 15.55 6.14
C PHE A 48 -8.69 17.02 6.51
N ASN A 49 -8.85 17.33 7.80
CA ASN A 49 -8.43 18.60 8.38
C ASN A 49 -6.94 18.58 8.79
N GLU A 50 -6.41 19.69 9.32
CA GLU A 50 -5.01 19.79 9.72
C GLU A 50 -4.59 18.74 10.78
N GLU A 51 -5.47 18.43 11.74
CA GLU A 51 -5.21 17.42 12.78
C GLU A 51 -5.20 16.01 12.19
N ASP A 52 -6.12 15.71 11.27
CA ASP A 52 -6.16 14.42 10.55
C ASP A 52 -4.89 14.22 9.70
N ILE A 53 -4.42 15.30 9.07
CA ILE A 53 -3.17 15.31 8.29
C ILE A 53 -1.98 15.03 9.21
N GLU A 54 -1.85 15.74 10.32
CA GLU A 54 -0.73 15.54 11.25
C GLU A 54 -0.75 14.12 11.83
N PHE A 55 -1.93 13.62 12.18
CA PHE A 55 -2.11 12.26 12.67
C PHE A 55 -1.72 11.23 11.61
N SER A 56 -2.22 11.37 10.37
CA SER A 56 -1.96 10.41 9.30
C SER A 56 -0.49 10.38 8.88
N GLN A 57 0.20 11.53 8.85
CA GLN A 57 1.64 11.57 8.59
C GLN A 57 2.46 10.79 9.63
N LYS A 58 1.99 10.73 10.87
CA LYS A 58 2.65 9.97 11.94
C LYS A 58 2.26 8.49 11.92
N HIS A 59 1.00 8.17 11.64
CA HIS A 59 0.44 6.85 11.94
C HIS A 59 0.04 6.01 10.71
N LEU A 60 0.05 6.58 9.50
CA LEU A 60 -0.38 5.90 8.29
C LEU A 60 0.78 5.75 7.30
N ARG A 61 0.88 4.55 6.73
CA ARG A 61 1.83 4.23 5.66
C ARG A 61 1.14 3.44 4.56
N ILE A 62 1.46 3.75 3.32
CA ILE A 62 1.01 3.03 2.13
C ILE A 62 2.17 2.16 1.63
N LEU A 63 1.95 0.85 1.54
CA LEU A 63 2.94 -0.06 0.97
C LEU A 63 2.91 0.00 -0.56
N SER A 64 4.09 0.09 -1.17
CA SER A 64 4.27 0.30 -2.59
C SER A 64 5.31 -0.66 -3.18
N GLY A 65 5.01 -1.29 -4.32
CA GLY A 65 5.99 -2.12 -5.03
C GLY A 65 7.20 -1.33 -5.53
N LEU A 66 7.00 -0.06 -5.92
CA LEU A 66 8.05 0.79 -6.49
C LEU A 66 8.75 1.67 -5.46
N TYR A 67 8.00 2.19 -4.48
CA TYR A 67 8.50 3.13 -3.47
C TYR A 67 8.75 2.48 -2.10
N GLY A 68 8.27 1.26 -1.88
CA GLY A 68 8.43 0.53 -0.62
C GLY A 68 7.37 0.91 0.41
N SER A 69 7.59 2.01 1.13
CA SER A 69 6.66 2.60 2.09
C SER A 69 6.52 4.09 1.80
N LEU A 70 5.28 4.59 1.78
CA LEU A 70 4.95 5.98 1.47
C LEU A 70 4.11 6.59 2.58
N ASP A 71 4.34 7.87 2.86
CA ASP A 71 3.39 8.75 3.52
C ASP A 71 2.28 9.17 2.53
N LEU A 72 1.11 9.58 3.02
CA LEU A 72 0.04 10.18 2.21
C LEU A 72 0.52 11.38 1.37
N PHE A 73 1.49 12.14 1.89
CA PHE A 73 1.96 13.37 1.25
C PHE A 73 3.22 13.20 0.40
N ASP A 74 3.77 12.00 0.33
CA ASP A 74 4.92 11.74 -0.53
C ASP A 74 4.57 12.00 -1.99
N VAL A 75 5.52 12.59 -2.71
CA VAL A 75 5.36 12.89 -4.14
C VAL A 75 5.60 11.61 -4.94
N VAL A 76 4.57 11.20 -5.68
CA VAL A 76 4.54 9.96 -6.44
C VAL A 76 4.23 10.26 -7.91
N GLU A 77 5.00 9.65 -8.80
CA GLU A 77 4.66 9.59 -10.21
C GLU A 77 3.74 8.38 -10.45
N PRO A 78 2.65 8.52 -11.24
CA PRO A 78 1.76 7.41 -11.51
C PRO A 78 2.51 6.22 -12.12
N TYR A 79 2.39 5.06 -11.50
CA TYR A 79 3.00 3.83 -11.95
C TYR A 79 2.02 2.66 -11.75
N ARG A 80 2.36 1.49 -12.30
CA ARG A 80 1.68 0.24 -11.93
C ARG A 80 2.71 -0.87 -11.77
N LEU A 81 2.99 -1.19 -10.50
CA LEU A 81 3.87 -2.28 -10.09
C LEU A 81 3.34 -2.88 -8.80
N GLU A 82 2.56 -3.96 -8.92
CA GLU A 82 2.05 -4.71 -7.77
C GLU A 82 3.19 -5.48 -7.09
N MET A 83 3.13 -5.60 -5.75
CA MET A 83 4.20 -6.22 -4.94
C MET A 83 4.45 -7.68 -5.33
N GLY A 84 3.40 -8.39 -5.74
CA GLY A 84 3.46 -9.78 -6.22
C GLY A 84 4.13 -9.97 -7.59
N THR A 85 4.53 -8.89 -8.28
CA THR A 85 5.10 -8.98 -9.63
C THR A 85 6.43 -9.73 -9.63
N LYS A 86 6.52 -10.76 -10.49
CA LYS A 86 7.75 -11.49 -10.78
C LYS A 86 8.65 -10.67 -11.70
N LEU A 87 9.37 -9.72 -11.11
CA LEU A 87 10.35 -8.88 -11.80
C LEU A 87 11.77 -9.32 -11.42
N LEU A 88 12.50 -9.89 -12.39
CA LEU A 88 13.93 -10.18 -12.22
C LEU A 88 14.69 -8.87 -12.05
N ASN A 89 15.54 -8.82 -11.04
CA ASN A 89 16.35 -7.65 -10.70
C ASN A 89 17.68 -8.12 -10.09
N PRO A 90 18.70 -7.24 -9.95
CA PRO A 90 20.01 -7.63 -9.45
C PRO A 90 20.02 -8.27 -8.04
N LYS A 91 18.94 -8.11 -7.27
CA LYS A 91 18.82 -8.65 -5.91
C LYS A 91 17.95 -9.91 -5.83
N GLY A 92 17.31 -10.33 -6.91
CA GLY A 92 16.45 -11.51 -6.88
C GLY A 92 15.43 -11.59 -8.01
N LYS A 93 14.49 -12.53 -7.85
CA LYS A 93 13.50 -12.86 -8.89
C LYS A 93 12.16 -12.13 -8.78
N ASN A 94 11.97 -11.34 -7.73
CA ASN A 94 10.73 -10.63 -7.43
C ASN A 94 11.01 -9.41 -6.52
N LEU A 95 9.96 -8.65 -6.22
CA LEU A 95 10.05 -7.44 -5.40
C LEU A 95 10.26 -7.72 -3.90
N TYR A 96 9.79 -8.86 -3.38
CA TYR A 96 10.07 -9.26 -1.99
C TYR A 96 11.58 -9.40 -1.74
N GLU A 97 12.29 -10.04 -2.67
CA GLU A 97 13.76 -10.19 -2.60
C GLU A 97 14.48 -8.86 -2.86
N PHE A 98 13.94 -8.01 -3.74
CA PHE A 98 14.50 -6.69 -3.99
C PHE A 98 14.49 -5.79 -2.74
N TRP A 99 13.34 -5.77 -2.06
CA TRP A 99 13.15 -4.98 -0.85
C TRP A 99 13.81 -5.61 0.37
N GLY A 100 13.78 -6.94 0.49
CA GLY A 100 14.31 -7.64 1.66
C GLY A 100 13.72 -7.05 2.96
N GLU A 101 14.60 -6.72 3.91
CA GLU A 101 14.19 -6.12 5.20
C GLU A 101 13.95 -4.60 5.13
N LYS A 102 14.22 -3.93 4.00
CA LYS A 102 14.21 -2.46 3.95
C LYS A 102 12.88 -1.84 4.35
N ILE A 103 11.77 -2.38 3.85
CA ILE A 103 10.43 -1.86 4.17
C ILE A 103 10.12 -2.14 5.64
N THR A 104 10.45 -3.34 6.14
CA THR A 104 10.33 -3.67 7.56
C THR A 104 11.08 -2.68 8.43
N ASP A 105 12.34 -2.37 8.09
CA ASP A 105 13.17 -1.46 8.88
C ASP A 105 12.62 -0.03 8.88
N MET A 106 12.10 0.45 7.73
CA MET A 106 11.39 1.74 7.66
C MET A 106 10.20 1.78 8.61
N ILE A 107 9.32 0.78 8.55
CA ILE A 107 8.11 0.71 9.39
C ILE A 107 8.46 0.59 10.88
N VAL A 108 9.48 -0.20 11.23
CA VAL A 108 9.90 -0.36 12.63
C VAL A 108 10.47 0.94 13.18
N ASN A 109 11.22 1.68 12.37
CA ASN A 109 11.71 3.01 12.75
C ASN A 109 10.53 3.98 12.98
N ASP A 110 9.56 4.02 12.05
CA ASP A 110 8.35 4.85 12.19
C ASP A 110 7.57 4.52 13.49
N ILE A 111 7.42 3.23 13.81
CA ILE A 111 6.73 2.79 15.04
C ILE A 111 7.50 3.23 16.28
N SER A 112 8.83 3.08 16.26
CA SER A 112 9.70 3.47 17.38
C SER A 112 9.71 4.99 17.59
N GLU A 113 9.73 5.79 16.52
CA GLU A 113 9.69 7.26 16.60
C GLU A 113 8.37 7.77 17.20
N ASN A 114 7.27 7.06 16.94
CA ASN A 114 5.97 7.33 17.57
C ASN A 114 5.87 6.84 19.03
N GLY A 115 6.90 6.20 19.57
CA GLY A 115 6.87 5.62 20.91
C GLY A 115 5.85 4.48 21.06
N SER A 116 5.51 3.82 19.95
CA SER A 116 4.59 2.68 19.93
C SER A 116 5.37 1.36 19.78
N ASP A 117 4.67 0.25 19.93
CA ASP A 117 5.15 -1.10 19.70
C ASP A 117 4.21 -1.92 18.79
N THR A 118 3.18 -1.26 18.24
CA THR A 118 2.05 -1.92 17.60
C THR A 118 1.84 -1.43 16.17
N LEU A 119 1.77 -2.37 15.24
CA LEU A 119 1.38 -2.18 13.85
C LEU A 119 -0.05 -2.68 13.63
N ILE A 120 -0.92 -1.80 13.12
CA ILE A 120 -2.23 -2.20 12.62
C ILE A 120 -2.09 -2.54 11.13
N ASN A 121 -2.12 -3.82 10.81
CA ASN A 121 -2.09 -4.28 9.43
C ASN A 121 -3.48 -4.24 8.81
N LEU A 122 -3.70 -3.25 7.95
CA LEU A 122 -4.86 -3.17 7.05
C LEU A 122 -4.51 -3.53 5.61
N ALA A 123 -3.24 -3.80 5.28
CA ALA A 123 -2.85 -4.13 3.91
C ALA A 123 -3.28 -5.56 3.54
N SER A 124 -3.51 -5.80 2.24
CA SER A 124 -3.66 -7.15 1.72
C SER A 124 -2.41 -8.01 2.00
N GLU A 125 -2.61 -9.34 2.03
CA GLU A 125 -1.52 -10.30 2.29
C GLU A 125 -0.37 -10.17 1.28
N GLU A 126 -0.68 -9.78 0.04
CA GLU A 126 0.34 -9.56 -1.01
C GLU A 126 1.36 -8.50 -0.58
N TYR A 127 0.87 -7.36 -0.08
CA TYR A 127 1.72 -6.26 0.36
C TYR A 127 2.28 -6.52 1.75
N PHE A 128 1.49 -7.04 2.70
CA PHE A 128 1.99 -7.35 4.05
C PHE A 128 3.17 -8.33 4.04
N LYS A 129 3.24 -9.23 3.05
CA LYS A 129 4.38 -10.14 2.85
C LYS A 129 5.72 -9.43 2.59
N SER A 130 5.71 -8.16 2.15
CA SER A 130 6.93 -7.36 1.99
C SER A 130 7.55 -6.94 3.34
N LEU A 131 6.79 -7.01 4.43
CA LEU A 131 7.25 -6.76 5.79
C LEU A 131 7.83 -8.04 6.40
N SER A 132 8.96 -8.52 5.86
CA SER A 132 9.62 -9.72 6.35
C SER A 132 9.96 -9.61 7.83
N ASN A 133 9.69 -10.68 8.60
CA ASN A 133 9.99 -10.78 10.03
C ASN A 133 9.38 -9.68 10.94
N ILE A 134 8.43 -8.88 10.45
CA ILE A 134 7.85 -7.76 11.23
C ILE A 134 7.25 -8.20 12.56
N ARG A 135 6.65 -9.40 12.60
CA ARG A 135 6.03 -9.98 13.79
C ARG A 135 7.02 -10.33 14.91
N ASN A 136 8.32 -10.39 14.59
CA ASN A 136 9.37 -10.60 15.58
C ASN A 136 9.89 -9.27 16.15
N LYS A 137 9.57 -8.14 15.50
CA LYS A 137 10.06 -6.80 15.85
C LYS A 137 8.99 -5.97 16.57
N VAL A 138 7.71 -6.14 16.20
CA VAL A 138 6.57 -5.37 16.76
C VAL A 138 5.33 -6.25 16.92
N SER A 139 4.41 -5.82 17.79
CA SER A 139 3.07 -6.40 17.90
C SER A 139 2.28 -6.08 16.64
N VAL A 140 1.58 -7.06 16.05
CA VAL A 140 0.82 -6.84 14.81
C VAL A 140 -0.62 -7.28 14.99
N ILE A 141 -1.52 -6.32 14.89
CA ILE A 141 -2.98 -6.53 14.91
C ILE A 141 -3.47 -6.48 13.46
N SER A 142 -4.26 -7.47 13.03
CA SER A 142 -4.80 -7.53 11.67
C SER A 142 -6.32 -7.63 11.73
N PRO A 143 -7.04 -6.50 11.69
CA PRO A 143 -8.50 -6.49 11.67
C PRO A 143 -9.04 -7.29 10.48
N VAL A 144 -10.06 -8.12 10.73
CA VAL A 144 -10.74 -8.89 9.67
C VAL A 144 -12.18 -8.42 9.57
N PHE A 145 -12.51 -7.81 8.44
CA PHE A 145 -13.86 -7.38 8.12
C PHE A 145 -14.62 -8.54 7.45
N LYS A 146 -15.89 -8.74 7.81
CA LYS A 146 -16.74 -9.80 7.26
C LYS A 146 -18.12 -9.22 6.95
N ASP A 147 -18.61 -9.47 5.74
CA ASP A 147 -19.95 -9.05 5.32
C ASP A 147 -20.94 -10.21 5.49
N TYR A 148 -22.12 -9.88 5.99
CA TYR A 148 -23.23 -10.83 6.04
C TYR A 148 -23.97 -10.82 4.70
N LYS A 149 -24.02 -11.96 4.03
CA LYS A 149 -24.94 -12.17 2.91
C LYS A 149 -26.07 -13.10 3.35
N THR A 150 -27.28 -12.56 3.37
CA THR A 150 -28.51 -13.35 3.54
C THR A 150 -28.79 -14.04 2.20
N VAL A 151 -28.67 -15.36 2.16
CA VAL A 151 -28.86 -16.14 0.93
C VAL A 151 -30.33 -16.51 0.74
N ASN A 152 -31.10 -16.68 1.83
CA ASN A 152 -32.56 -16.84 1.86
C ASN A 152 -33.12 -16.59 3.26
N SER A 153 -34.46 -16.49 3.42
CA SER A 153 -35.18 -16.14 4.67
C SER A 153 -34.93 -17.07 5.88
N LYS A 154 -34.14 -18.14 5.73
CA LYS A 154 -33.78 -19.08 6.79
C LYS A 154 -32.27 -19.43 6.86
N SER A 155 -31.42 -18.78 6.07
CA SER A 155 -29.98 -19.09 6.06
C SER A 155 -29.11 -17.87 5.75
N SER A 156 -28.21 -17.55 6.67
CA SER A 156 -27.13 -16.58 6.48
C SER A 156 -25.84 -17.33 6.18
N VAL A 157 -25.12 -16.95 5.13
CA VAL A 157 -23.79 -17.49 4.82
C VAL A 157 -22.76 -16.43 5.19
N PHE A 158 -21.72 -16.84 5.92
CA PHE A 158 -20.56 -15.99 6.13
C PHE A 158 -19.78 -15.92 4.81
N THR A 159 -19.90 -14.82 4.10
CA THR A 159 -18.91 -14.50 3.07
C THR A 159 -17.87 -13.63 3.74
N GLN A 160 -16.69 -14.19 3.96
CA GLN A 160 -15.52 -13.36 4.22
C GLN A 160 -15.28 -12.55 2.94
N ARG A 161 -15.77 -11.31 2.92
CA ARG A 161 -15.08 -10.30 2.15
C ARG A 161 -13.79 -10.10 2.89
N LYS A 162 -12.74 -10.80 2.48
CA LYS A 162 -11.41 -10.21 2.62
C LYS A 162 -11.61 -8.84 1.98
N LEU A 163 -11.53 -7.77 2.77
CA LEU A 163 -11.04 -6.55 2.18
C LEU A 163 -9.66 -6.97 1.68
N GLU A 164 -9.59 -7.42 0.43
CA GLU A 164 -8.38 -7.29 -0.33
C GLU A 164 -8.28 -5.78 -0.48
N VAL A 165 -7.66 -5.20 0.56
CA VAL A 165 -7.29 -3.80 0.62
C VAL A 165 -6.21 -3.59 -0.44
#